data_AF-A0A6P5Y9T3-F1
#
_entry.id   AF-A0A6P5Y9T3-F1
#
_cell.length_a   1.000
_cell.length_b   1.000
_cell.length_c   1.000
_cell.angle_alpha   90.00
_cell.angle_beta   90.00
_cell.angle_gamma   90.00
#
_symmetry.space_group_name_H-M   'P 1'
#
loop_
_entity.id
_entity.type
_entity.pdbx_description
1 polymer ?
#
loop_
_entity_poly.entity_id
_entity_poly.type
_entity_poly.pdbx_seq_one_letter_code
_entity_poly.pdbx_strand_id
1 'polypeptide(L)'
;MVYTKSKQLLSVMINVFQQKTYYLFFFYGQENLELCVYMQLVTNYNKLAFTFLYKTVKVMTFHVYKWLDLCKESKRELNCSWQNMEARFMMMAAGHSRNFILMLMLMQVFAVLLGVHAVEEWKTLSEEENLEMERQLKVINKPPIKSFRTEHGDILDCIDMYKQHAFDHPLLKDHKIQMRPKRIPKEMKGGKSPRLLPKNIRCPPGSVLIKRTTKEDLIMAKKIKALGLNYPTSSRFHNTGAAPNGFGTNPRNIVSAYAEYTKHNFGAKATMNVWNPRVSPNQFSFSNIWIANGPLETVNAIQAGWGVQPSLFSSNYTRLITLWTADGYKNTGCYNYLCPGFVQVSSEISLGLVLKEISTYNGTQADIEISIFKDGEWWFTFFNKVVGYWPEKVFTYMYGGANFVFWGGQVYSPSNEPSPEMGSGHFPQDGHDRKSGYFKQLQLWDNVNFVYPDGNFVKVNSDKPQCYNAQTTPDGDAIDLFYGGPGQLYMNELLNPEDFRKRKGWKILTGAISCSTSFTYMPISAKNLIKKRLGLSKETV
;
A
#
# COMPACT_ATOMS: atom_id res chain seq x y z
N MET A 1 4.86 -23.70 37.04
CA MET A 1 4.34 -22.72 36.07
C MET A 1 5.26 -22.51 34.86
N VAL A 2 6.60 -22.51 35.02
CA VAL A 2 7.57 -22.51 33.88
C VAL A 2 7.54 -23.83 33.07
N TYR A 3 7.45 -24.98 33.75
CA TYR A 3 7.36 -26.32 33.14
C TYR A 3 6.19 -26.51 32.15
N THR A 4 5.04 -25.88 32.41
CA THR A 4 3.84 -26.03 31.58
C THR A 4 3.91 -25.17 30.31
N LYS A 5 4.55 -23.99 30.41
CA LYS A 5 4.75 -23.07 29.26
C LYS A 5 5.83 -23.56 28.30
N SER A 6 6.91 -24.17 28.79
CA SER A 6 7.98 -24.71 27.94
C SER A 6 7.56 -25.98 27.17
N LYS A 7 6.73 -26.85 27.75
CA LYS A 7 6.11 -27.98 27.01
C LYS A 7 5.13 -27.51 25.93
N GLN A 8 4.36 -26.45 26.18
CA GLN A 8 3.45 -25.88 25.20
C GLN A 8 4.19 -25.21 24.04
N LEU A 9 5.25 -24.44 24.31
CA LEU A 9 6.09 -23.84 23.26
C LEU A 9 6.78 -24.89 22.39
N LEU A 10 7.30 -25.97 22.99
CA LEU A 10 7.95 -27.05 22.24
C LEU A 10 6.95 -27.84 21.37
N SER A 11 5.74 -28.10 21.88
CA SER A 11 4.64 -28.74 21.13
C SER A 11 4.18 -27.89 19.95
N VAL A 12 4.05 -26.57 20.14
CA VAL A 12 3.67 -25.62 19.09
C VAL A 12 4.75 -25.54 18.01
N MET A 13 6.04 -25.50 18.39
CA MET A 13 7.12 -25.48 17.40
C MET A 13 7.20 -26.78 16.60
N ILE A 14 7.00 -27.95 17.23
CA ILE A 14 6.99 -29.25 16.54
C ILE A 14 5.83 -29.33 15.53
N ASN A 15 4.62 -28.91 15.92
CA ASN A 15 3.46 -28.93 15.04
C ASN A 15 3.57 -27.96 13.86
N VAL A 16 4.10 -26.75 14.08
CA VAL A 16 4.34 -25.77 13.02
C VAL A 16 5.39 -26.27 12.02
N PHE A 17 6.40 -27.00 12.49
CA PHE A 17 7.44 -27.56 11.63
C PHE A 17 6.96 -28.77 10.82
N GLN A 18 6.17 -29.66 11.44
CA GLN A 18 5.55 -30.81 10.75
C GLN A 18 4.56 -30.38 9.66
N GLN A 19 3.78 -29.31 9.88
CA GLN A 19 2.91 -28.75 8.85
C GLN A 19 3.69 -28.13 7.68
N LYS A 20 4.79 -27.41 7.96
CA LYS A 20 5.60 -26.79 6.88
C LYS A 20 6.37 -27.81 6.05
N THR A 21 6.83 -28.92 6.64
CA THR A 21 7.49 -30.00 5.88
C THR A 21 6.51 -30.79 5.01
N TYR A 22 5.27 -31.00 5.45
CA TYR A 22 4.23 -31.64 4.65
C TYR A 22 3.80 -30.79 3.43
N TYR A 23 3.73 -29.46 3.59
CA TYR A 23 3.35 -28.56 2.49
C TYR A 23 4.43 -28.42 1.42
N LEU A 24 5.72 -28.48 1.78
CA LEU A 24 6.81 -28.46 0.80
C LEU A 24 6.86 -29.76 -0.03
N PHE A 25 6.50 -30.91 0.54
CA PHE A 25 6.45 -32.19 -0.17
C PHE A 25 5.30 -32.28 -1.17
N PHE A 26 4.20 -31.55 -0.95
CA PHE A 26 3.02 -31.58 -1.82
C PHE A 26 3.14 -30.64 -3.04
N PHE A 27 3.98 -29.61 -2.97
CA PHE A 27 4.13 -28.62 -4.04
C PHE A 27 5.20 -28.97 -5.09
N TYR A 28 6.19 -29.79 -4.74
CA TYR A 28 7.21 -30.25 -5.68
C TYR A 28 6.94 -31.68 -6.12
N GLY A 29 6.09 -31.81 -7.16
CA GLY A 29 5.95 -33.03 -7.92
C GLY A 29 7.28 -33.42 -8.59
N GLN A 30 7.79 -34.57 -8.19
CA GLN A 30 8.49 -35.61 -8.98
C GLN A 30 9.29 -35.25 -10.26
N GLU A 31 10.03 -34.14 -10.34
CA GLU A 31 10.91 -33.89 -11.51
C GLU A 31 12.36 -33.46 -11.22
N ASN A 32 12.85 -33.46 -9.97
CA ASN A 32 14.28 -33.21 -9.72
C ASN A 32 14.84 -34.15 -8.65
N LEU A 33 15.47 -35.25 -9.09
CA LEU A 33 16.15 -36.21 -8.21
C LEU A 33 17.27 -35.55 -7.38
N GLU A 34 17.95 -34.53 -7.94
CA GLU A 34 19.03 -33.80 -7.26
C GLU A 34 18.54 -32.88 -6.12
N LEU A 35 17.38 -32.22 -6.29
CA LEU A 35 16.76 -31.46 -5.19
C LEU A 35 16.28 -32.39 -4.07
N CYS A 36 15.85 -33.61 -4.41
CA CYS A 36 15.37 -34.59 -3.43
C CYS A 36 16.51 -35.08 -2.53
N VAL A 37 17.70 -35.32 -3.10
CA VAL A 37 18.92 -35.69 -2.36
C VAL A 37 19.40 -34.52 -1.49
N TYR A 38 19.40 -33.30 -2.02
CA TYR A 38 19.76 -32.10 -1.26
C TYR A 38 18.80 -31.85 -0.09
N MET A 39 17.49 -31.99 -0.31
CA MET A 39 16.47 -31.85 0.73
C MET A 39 16.52 -32.98 1.75
N GLN A 40 16.82 -34.22 1.36
CA GLN A 40 17.04 -35.32 2.30
C GLN A 40 18.29 -35.11 3.16
N LEU A 41 19.38 -34.59 2.59
CA LEU A 41 20.60 -34.22 3.31
C LEU A 41 20.31 -33.11 4.34
N VAL A 42 19.62 -32.05 3.93
CA VAL A 42 19.23 -30.94 4.82
C VAL A 42 18.27 -31.39 5.92
N THR A 43 17.31 -32.28 5.61
CA THR A 43 16.34 -32.78 6.60
C THR A 43 16.99 -33.76 7.59
N ASN A 44 17.88 -34.63 7.13
CA ASN A 44 18.63 -35.55 7.99
C ASN A 44 19.65 -34.81 8.88
N TYR A 45 20.30 -33.77 8.35
CA TYR A 45 21.22 -32.94 9.10
C TYR A 45 20.49 -32.12 10.17
N ASN A 46 19.33 -31.54 9.85
CA ASN A 46 18.47 -30.85 10.81
C ASN A 46 17.93 -31.80 11.90
N LYS A 47 17.58 -33.05 11.55
CA LYS A 47 17.24 -34.08 12.54
C LYS A 47 18.40 -34.40 13.47
N LEU A 48 19.62 -34.54 12.94
CA LEU A 48 20.82 -34.83 13.72
C LEU A 48 21.15 -33.66 14.67
N ALA A 49 21.12 -32.43 14.16
CA ALA A 49 21.36 -31.21 14.92
C ALA A 49 20.32 -31.03 16.04
N PHE A 50 19.05 -31.30 15.75
CA PHE A 50 17.97 -31.19 16.75
C PHE A 50 18.03 -32.31 17.80
N THR A 51 18.40 -33.53 17.40
CA THR A 51 18.61 -34.64 18.33
C THR A 51 19.81 -34.38 19.24
N PHE A 52 20.87 -33.78 18.70
CA PHE A 52 22.02 -33.33 19.47
C PHE A 52 21.62 -32.23 20.46
N LEU A 53 20.95 -31.16 20.00
CA LEU A 53 20.48 -30.06 20.86
C LEU A 53 19.55 -30.58 21.98
N TYR A 54 18.63 -31.48 21.65
CA TYR A 54 17.72 -32.09 22.62
C TYR A 54 18.47 -32.94 23.65
N LYS A 55 19.46 -33.74 23.24
CA LYS A 55 20.31 -34.51 24.17
C LYS A 55 21.14 -33.57 25.05
N THR A 56 21.72 -32.50 24.51
CA THR A 56 22.52 -31.52 25.25
C THR A 56 21.66 -30.80 26.29
N VAL A 57 20.47 -30.33 25.91
CA VAL A 57 19.52 -29.70 26.84
C VAL A 57 19.06 -30.69 27.91
N LYS A 58 18.80 -31.96 27.56
CA LYS A 58 18.40 -32.99 28.53
C LYS A 58 19.50 -33.32 29.55
N VAL A 59 20.76 -33.37 29.12
CA VAL A 59 21.94 -33.57 29.99
C VAL A 59 22.17 -32.37 30.90
N MET A 60 22.11 -31.14 30.36
CA MET A 60 22.21 -29.92 31.16
C MET A 60 21.10 -29.85 32.21
N THR A 61 19.87 -30.20 31.82
CA THR A 61 18.72 -30.20 32.73
C THR A 61 18.89 -31.25 33.85
N PHE A 62 19.38 -32.46 33.53
CA PHE A 62 19.67 -33.49 34.53
C PHE A 62 20.74 -33.07 35.55
N HIS A 63 21.82 -32.41 35.10
CA HIS A 63 22.85 -31.92 36.01
C HIS A 63 22.40 -30.75 36.89
N VAL A 64 21.55 -29.87 36.36
CA VAL A 64 20.92 -28.80 37.15
C VAL A 64 20.02 -29.38 38.23
N TYR A 65 19.23 -30.41 37.93
CA TYR A 65 18.37 -31.08 38.93
C TYR A 65 19.18 -31.84 39.99
N LYS A 66 20.22 -32.59 39.59
CA LYS A 66 21.10 -33.30 40.54
C LYS A 66 21.83 -32.32 41.49
N TRP A 67 22.18 -31.13 41.00
CA TRP A 67 22.78 -30.07 41.82
C TRP A 67 21.77 -29.44 42.79
N LEU A 68 20.53 -29.23 42.36
CA LEU A 68 19.45 -28.73 43.22
C LEU A 68 19.06 -29.72 44.33
N ASP A 69 19.11 -31.03 44.06
CA ASP A 69 18.87 -32.08 45.06
C ASP A 69 20.03 -32.17 46.07
N LEU A 70 21.29 -32.03 45.61
CA LEU A 70 22.47 -31.96 46.49
C LEU A 70 22.50 -30.70 47.39
N CYS A 71 22.02 -29.54 46.91
CA CYS A 71 21.85 -28.35 47.76
C CYS A 71 20.68 -28.52 48.76
N LYS A 72 19.74 -29.46 48.55
CA LYS A 72 18.60 -29.71 49.46
C LYS A 72 18.90 -30.69 50.60
N GLU A 73 19.80 -31.65 50.40
CA GLU A 73 20.16 -32.66 51.41
C GLU A 73 21.31 -32.24 52.34
N SER A 74 22.11 -31.23 51.97
CA SER A 74 23.15 -30.69 52.85
C SER A 74 22.59 -29.67 53.85
N LYS A 75 22.44 -30.07 55.12
CA LYS A 75 22.17 -29.15 56.24
C LYS A 75 23.45 -28.49 56.82
N ARG A 76 24.60 -28.52 56.11
CA ARG A 76 25.82 -27.82 56.54
C ARG A 76 26.56 -27.16 55.37
N GLU A 77 26.65 -25.83 55.45
CA GLU A 77 27.57 -24.91 54.78
C GLU A 77 28.17 -25.34 53.42
N LEU A 78 27.36 -25.32 52.37
CA LEU A 78 27.83 -25.15 50.99
C LEU A 78 27.22 -23.84 50.44
N ASN A 79 28.07 -22.86 50.14
CA ASN A 79 27.67 -21.60 49.50
C ASN A 79 27.14 -21.88 48.06
N CYS A 80 25.84 -22.13 47.93
CA CYS A 80 25.14 -22.27 46.65
C CYS A 80 24.95 -20.87 46.00
N SER A 81 26.06 -20.23 45.60
CA SER A 81 26.11 -18.98 44.82
C SER A 81 26.18 -19.28 43.31
N TRP A 82 25.50 -18.45 42.51
CA TRP A 82 25.50 -18.51 41.03
C TRP A 82 26.91 -18.49 40.42
N GLN A 83 27.88 -17.83 41.08
CA GLN A 83 29.27 -17.75 40.60
C GLN A 83 30.01 -19.10 40.61
N ASN A 84 29.64 -20.04 41.50
CA ASN A 84 30.24 -21.39 41.52
C ASN A 84 29.69 -22.31 40.42
N MET A 85 28.51 -21.99 39.86
CA MET A 85 27.92 -22.72 38.74
C MET A 85 28.63 -22.38 37.42
N GLU A 86 29.00 -21.12 37.23
CA GLU A 86 29.77 -20.66 36.07
C GLU A 86 31.17 -21.31 36.01
N ALA A 87 31.86 -21.43 37.15
CA ALA A 87 33.18 -22.06 37.20
C ALA A 87 33.16 -23.55 36.76
N ARG A 88 32.09 -24.29 37.09
CA ARG A 88 31.92 -25.69 36.65
C ARG A 88 31.42 -25.82 35.22
N PHE A 89 30.67 -24.84 34.70
CA PHE A 89 30.28 -24.79 33.29
C PHE A 89 31.46 -24.45 32.36
N MET A 90 32.33 -23.53 32.78
CA MET A 90 33.57 -23.18 32.06
C MET A 90 34.53 -24.38 31.97
N MET A 91 34.60 -25.22 32.99
CA MET A 91 35.40 -26.46 32.96
C MET A 91 34.85 -27.52 31.98
N MET A 92 33.57 -27.49 31.60
CA MET A 92 33.01 -28.38 30.56
C MET A 92 33.30 -27.91 29.13
N ALA A 93 33.55 -26.63 28.92
CA ALA A 93 33.98 -26.10 27.62
C ALA A 93 35.44 -26.50 27.28
N ALA A 94 36.28 -26.71 28.31
CA ALA A 94 37.69 -27.10 28.15
C ALA A 94 37.92 -28.58 27.75
N GLY A 95 36.85 -29.40 27.68
CA GLY A 95 36.94 -30.83 27.31
C GLY A 95 36.44 -31.18 25.90
N HIS A 96 36.05 -30.20 25.07
CA HIS A 96 35.54 -30.49 23.73
C HIS A 96 36.69 -30.66 22.73
N SER A 97 36.73 -31.80 22.05
CA SER A 97 37.78 -32.14 21.08
C SER A 97 37.99 -31.02 20.04
N ARG A 98 39.23 -30.84 19.56
CA ARG A 98 39.63 -29.87 18.52
C ARG A 98 38.66 -29.84 17.31
N ASN A 99 38.05 -30.98 17.01
CA ASN A 99 37.08 -31.18 15.93
C ASN A 99 35.75 -30.43 16.15
N PHE A 100 35.29 -30.27 17.40
CA PHE A 100 34.04 -29.57 17.71
C PHE A 100 34.17 -28.06 17.50
N ILE A 101 35.30 -27.49 17.91
CA ILE A 101 35.61 -26.07 17.70
C ILE A 101 35.77 -25.77 16.20
N LEU A 102 36.47 -26.64 15.46
CA LEU A 102 36.59 -26.54 14.00
C LEU A 102 35.23 -26.60 13.30
N MET A 103 34.31 -27.45 13.75
CA MET A 103 32.98 -27.57 13.15
C MET A 103 32.12 -26.32 13.38
N LEU A 104 32.22 -25.70 14.56
CA LEU A 104 31.53 -24.43 14.86
C LEU A 104 32.07 -23.28 14.01
N MET A 105 33.39 -23.20 13.83
CA MET A 105 34.00 -22.18 12.96
C MET A 105 33.58 -22.39 11.49
N LEU A 106 33.55 -23.63 11.00
CA LEU A 106 33.07 -23.93 9.65
C LEU A 106 31.60 -23.57 9.45
N MET A 107 30.74 -23.83 10.45
CA MET A 107 29.32 -23.45 10.40
C MET A 107 29.13 -21.92 10.37
N GLN A 108 29.96 -21.16 11.09
CA GLN A 108 29.93 -19.69 11.05
C GLN A 108 30.41 -19.14 9.70
N VAL A 109 31.50 -19.69 9.15
CA VAL A 109 31.98 -19.29 7.82
C VAL A 109 30.94 -19.61 6.74
N PHE A 110 30.29 -20.78 6.82
CA PHE A 110 29.24 -21.16 5.88
C PHE A 110 27.99 -20.28 6.02
N ALA A 111 27.61 -19.90 7.24
CA ALA A 111 26.51 -18.95 7.47
C ALA A 111 26.82 -17.54 6.93
N VAL A 112 28.08 -17.10 7.02
CA VAL A 112 28.53 -15.83 6.43
C VAL A 112 28.53 -15.93 4.90
N LEU A 113 29.03 -17.01 4.31
CA LEU A 113 29.03 -17.22 2.86
C LEU A 113 27.61 -17.33 2.28
N LEU A 114 26.71 -18.04 2.96
CA LEU A 114 25.28 -18.09 2.60
C LEU A 114 24.59 -16.74 2.82
N GLY A 115 24.98 -15.98 3.85
CA GLY A 115 24.51 -14.63 4.07
C GLY A 115 24.93 -13.67 2.96
N VAL A 116 26.16 -13.80 2.43
CA VAL A 116 26.66 -12.98 1.32
C VAL A 116 25.93 -13.30 0.02
N HIS A 117 25.71 -14.58 -0.31
CA HIS A 117 24.95 -14.97 -1.51
C HIS A 117 23.45 -14.61 -1.41
N ALA A 118 22.85 -14.72 -0.22
CA ALA A 118 21.45 -14.33 0.00
C ALA A 118 21.24 -12.81 -0.02
N VAL A 119 22.29 -12.01 0.25
CA VAL A 119 22.27 -10.55 0.14
C VAL A 119 22.43 -10.09 -1.31
N GLU A 120 23.16 -10.83 -2.16
CA GLU A 120 23.27 -10.53 -3.60
C GLU A 120 21.96 -10.77 -4.37
N GLU A 121 21.09 -11.67 -3.90
CA GLU A 121 19.82 -11.97 -4.57
C GLU A 121 18.73 -10.89 -4.34
N TRP A 122 18.99 -9.89 -3.50
CA TRP A 122 18.16 -8.69 -3.37
C TRP A 122 18.62 -7.58 -4.34
N LYS A 123 18.34 -7.81 -5.62
CA LYS A 123 18.24 -6.83 -6.73
C LYS A 123 19.39 -5.82 -6.83
N THR A 124 20.56 -6.28 -7.24
CA THR A 124 21.43 -5.45 -8.09
C THR A 124 20.92 -5.57 -9.52
N LEU A 125 20.39 -4.48 -10.08
CA LEU A 125 20.11 -4.39 -11.51
C LEU A 125 21.40 -4.72 -12.27
N SER A 126 21.30 -5.40 -13.41
CA SER A 126 22.48 -5.62 -14.24
C SER A 126 23.09 -4.27 -14.65
N GLU A 127 24.39 -4.21 -14.93
CA GLU A 127 25.02 -2.97 -15.39
C GLU A 127 24.33 -2.39 -16.63
N GLU A 128 23.87 -3.26 -17.53
CA GLU A 128 23.13 -2.88 -18.73
C GLU A 128 21.76 -2.26 -18.39
N GLU A 129 21.00 -2.86 -17.47
CA GLU A 129 19.73 -2.29 -17.00
C GLU A 129 19.95 -0.93 -16.33
N ASN A 130 21.03 -0.80 -15.56
CA ASN A 130 21.44 0.45 -14.93
C ASN A 130 21.72 1.56 -15.96
N LEU A 131 22.53 1.26 -16.98
CA LEU A 131 22.86 2.20 -18.05
C LEU A 131 21.61 2.61 -18.83
N GLU A 132 20.71 1.66 -19.12
CA GLU A 132 19.46 1.97 -19.80
C GLU A 132 18.56 2.89 -18.97
N MET A 133 18.45 2.67 -17.66
CA MET A 133 17.69 3.58 -16.80
C MET A 133 18.32 4.97 -16.73
N GLU A 134 19.65 5.09 -16.69
CA GLU A 134 20.31 6.39 -16.73
C GLU A 134 20.05 7.14 -18.04
N ARG A 135 20.00 6.42 -19.17
CA ARG A 135 19.58 7.01 -20.45
C ARG A 135 18.14 7.50 -20.39
N GLN A 136 17.21 6.70 -19.86
CA GLN A 136 15.81 7.10 -19.70
C GLN A 136 15.65 8.32 -18.80
N LEU A 137 16.38 8.37 -17.68
CA LEU A 137 16.37 9.54 -16.78
C LEU A 137 16.88 10.81 -17.45
N LYS A 138 17.91 10.71 -18.32
CA LYS A 138 18.41 11.87 -19.08
C LYS A 138 17.39 12.41 -20.09
N VAL A 139 16.52 11.54 -20.62
CA VAL A 139 15.43 11.95 -21.52
C VAL A 139 14.31 12.64 -20.74
N ILE A 140 13.89 12.06 -19.62
CA ILE A 140 12.79 12.57 -18.78
C ILE A 140 13.20 13.86 -18.07
N ASN A 141 14.34 13.86 -17.39
CA ASN A 141 14.81 14.99 -16.61
C ASN A 141 15.55 15.97 -17.51
N LYS A 142 14.81 16.99 -17.94
CA LYS A 142 15.34 18.07 -18.77
C LYS A 142 16.33 18.94 -17.99
N PRO A 143 17.30 19.59 -18.67
CA PRO A 143 18.28 20.44 -17.99
C PRO A 143 17.60 21.56 -17.19
N PRO A 144 17.86 21.67 -15.87
CA PRO A 144 17.23 22.68 -15.03
C PRO A 144 17.93 24.04 -15.16
N ILE A 145 17.14 25.10 -15.16
CA ILE A 145 17.60 26.48 -14.99
C ILE A 145 17.98 26.74 -13.53
N LYS A 146 17.18 26.18 -12.61
CA LYS A 146 17.34 26.29 -11.17
C LYS A 146 16.74 25.07 -10.50
N SER A 147 17.33 24.62 -9.40
CA SER A 147 16.81 23.50 -8.60
C SER A 147 16.57 23.93 -7.17
N PHE A 148 15.56 23.33 -6.54
CA PHE A 148 15.24 23.48 -5.13
C PHE A 148 15.23 22.10 -4.48
N ARG A 149 15.74 21.99 -3.26
CA ARG A 149 15.61 20.79 -2.44
C ARG A 149 14.53 21.00 -1.40
N THR A 150 13.57 20.07 -1.30
CA THR A 150 12.52 20.12 -0.28
C THR A 150 13.01 19.49 1.02
N GLU A 151 12.30 19.74 2.12
CA GLU A 151 12.57 19.11 3.42
C GLU A 151 12.40 17.58 3.39
N HIS A 152 11.65 17.05 2.42
CA HIS A 152 11.42 15.62 2.21
C HIS A 152 12.46 14.97 1.28
N GLY A 153 13.50 15.72 0.88
CA GLY A 153 14.58 15.22 0.02
C GLY A 153 14.29 15.26 -1.48
N ASP A 154 13.09 15.67 -1.90
CA ASP A 154 12.76 15.83 -3.33
C ASP A 154 13.57 16.99 -3.94
N ILE A 155 13.91 16.84 -5.23
CA ILE A 155 14.48 17.92 -6.03
C ILE A 155 13.39 18.43 -6.98
N LEU A 156 13.14 19.73 -6.94
CA LEU A 156 12.22 20.42 -7.83
C LEU A 156 13.02 21.31 -8.78
N ASP A 157 12.85 21.07 -10.07
CA ASP A 157 13.58 21.73 -11.13
C ASP A 157 12.71 22.76 -11.83
N CYS A 158 13.27 23.94 -12.06
CA CYS A 158 12.73 24.90 -12.99
C CYS A 158 13.22 24.55 -14.39
N ILE A 159 12.30 24.07 -15.21
CA ILE A 159 12.58 23.69 -16.59
C ILE A 159 12.05 24.80 -17.50
N ASP A 160 12.82 25.15 -18.53
CA ASP A 160 12.34 26.02 -19.61
C ASP A 160 11.00 25.48 -20.14
N MET A 161 9.97 26.33 -20.16
CA MET A 161 8.61 25.88 -20.44
C MET A 161 8.46 25.20 -21.81
N TYR A 162 9.34 25.50 -22.78
CA TYR A 162 9.34 24.92 -24.12
C TYR A 162 10.19 23.65 -24.25
N LYS A 163 10.98 23.32 -23.22
CA LYS A 163 11.87 22.15 -23.21
C LYS A 163 11.39 21.01 -22.31
N GLN A 164 10.26 21.19 -21.63
CA GLN A 164 9.68 20.18 -20.74
C GLN A 164 9.42 18.85 -21.46
N HIS A 165 9.46 17.75 -20.70
CA HIS A 165 9.32 16.39 -21.23
C HIS A 165 8.01 16.17 -22.02
N ALA A 166 6.96 16.94 -21.74
CA ALA A 166 5.69 16.86 -22.45
C ALA A 166 5.83 16.82 -23.99
N PHE A 167 6.78 17.58 -24.55
CA PHE A 167 6.95 17.72 -26.00
C PHE A 167 7.77 16.62 -26.66
N ASP A 168 8.31 15.68 -25.88
CA ASP A 168 8.85 14.44 -26.44
C ASP A 168 7.73 13.53 -26.96
N HIS A 169 6.47 13.83 -26.62
CA HIS A 169 5.31 13.13 -27.16
C HIS A 169 5.18 13.42 -28.67
N PRO A 170 5.09 12.40 -29.55
CA PRO A 170 5.09 12.59 -30.99
C PRO A 170 4.05 13.57 -31.52
N LEU A 171 2.86 13.60 -30.91
CA LEU A 171 1.75 14.49 -31.27
C LEU A 171 1.90 15.94 -30.78
N LEU A 172 2.92 16.23 -29.95
CA LEU A 172 3.06 17.51 -29.26
C LEU A 172 4.31 18.31 -29.64
N LYS A 173 5.08 17.88 -30.65
CA LYS A 173 6.33 18.55 -31.06
C LYS A 173 6.15 20.04 -31.37
N ASP A 174 5.05 20.39 -32.05
CA ASP A 174 4.71 21.76 -32.43
C ASP A 174 3.54 22.33 -31.59
N HIS A 175 3.34 21.80 -30.38
CA HIS A 175 2.23 22.22 -29.54
C HIS A 175 2.42 23.65 -29.02
N LYS A 176 1.46 24.53 -29.33
CA LYS A 176 1.45 25.89 -28.78
C LYS A 176 0.97 25.87 -27.33
N ILE A 177 1.85 26.26 -26.42
CA ILE A 177 1.54 26.30 -24.98
C ILE A 177 0.39 27.28 -24.71
N GLN A 178 -0.62 26.80 -24.00
CA GLN A 178 -1.69 27.62 -23.45
C GLN A 178 -1.37 27.88 -21.97
N MET A 179 -1.30 29.14 -21.53
CA MET A 179 -0.96 29.45 -20.14
C MET A 179 -2.15 29.42 -19.19
N ARG A 180 -3.38 29.50 -19.73
CA ARG A 180 -4.62 29.47 -18.96
C ARG A 180 -5.79 29.01 -19.85
N PRO A 181 -6.85 28.44 -19.27
CA PRO A 181 -8.10 28.21 -19.99
C PRO A 181 -8.71 29.54 -20.46
N LYS A 182 -9.48 29.48 -21.54
CA LYS A 182 -10.27 30.60 -22.07
C LYS A 182 -11.40 30.96 -21.10
N ARG A 183 -12.11 29.95 -20.59
CA ARG A 183 -13.16 30.06 -19.59
C ARG A 183 -12.52 29.86 -18.22
N ILE A 184 -12.20 30.95 -17.54
CA ILE A 184 -11.70 30.91 -16.17
C ILE A 184 -12.89 30.58 -15.25
N PRO A 185 -12.90 29.42 -14.56
CA PRO A 185 -13.93 29.10 -13.57
C PRO A 185 -14.09 30.24 -12.55
N LYS A 186 -15.34 30.56 -12.18
CA LYS A 186 -15.65 31.70 -11.29
C LYS A 186 -14.91 31.60 -9.95
N GLU A 187 -14.73 30.37 -9.48
CA GLU A 187 -14.11 30.00 -8.21
C GLU A 187 -12.59 30.24 -8.22
N MET A 188 -11.96 30.26 -9.39
CA MET A 188 -10.55 30.67 -9.51
C MET A 188 -10.34 32.18 -9.25
N LYS A 189 -11.40 33.01 -9.37
CA LYS A 189 -11.29 34.47 -9.24
C LYS A 189 -11.24 34.98 -7.79
N GLY A 190 -11.41 34.11 -6.79
CA GLY A 190 -11.40 34.49 -5.36
C GLY A 190 -10.84 33.44 -4.40
N GLY A 191 -10.26 32.34 -4.90
CA GLY A 191 -9.87 31.21 -4.06
C GLY A 191 -8.68 31.48 -3.12
N LYS A 192 -8.65 30.74 -2.01
CA LYS A 192 -7.53 30.74 -1.05
C LYS A 192 -6.29 30.13 -1.72
N SER A 193 -5.15 30.81 -1.63
CA SER A 193 -3.86 30.22 -2.03
C SER A 193 -3.61 28.95 -1.20
N PRO A 194 -3.08 27.87 -1.79
CA PRO A 194 -2.86 26.63 -1.06
C PRO A 194 -1.89 26.87 0.10
N ARG A 195 -2.35 26.67 1.36
CA ARG A 195 -1.47 26.67 2.54
C ARG A 195 -0.51 25.47 2.55
N LEU A 196 -0.88 24.42 1.81
CA LEU A 196 -0.19 23.13 1.72
C LEU A 196 1.08 23.14 0.85
N LEU A 197 1.34 24.21 0.08
CA LEU A 197 2.49 24.24 -0.83
C LEU A 197 3.78 24.73 -0.12
N PRO A 198 4.96 24.26 -0.56
CA PRO A 198 6.23 24.75 -0.04
C PRO A 198 6.34 26.28 -0.17
N LYS A 199 6.52 26.98 0.96
CA LYS A 199 6.79 28.42 0.96
C LYS A 199 8.15 28.67 0.29
N ASN A 200 8.24 29.74 -0.50
CA ASN A 200 9.48 30.22 -1.17
C ASN A 200 10.03 29.37 -2.33
N ILE A 201 9.25 28.41 -2.86
CA ILE A 201 9.63 27.71 -4.10
C ILE A 201 8.81 28.29 -5.25
N ARG A 202 9.50 29.03 -6.14
CA ARG A 202 8.91 29.57 -7.36
C ARG A 202 9.95 29.67 -8.46
N CYS A 203 9.56 29.22 -9.64
CA CYS A 203 10.40 29.30 -10.83
C CYS A 203 10.37 30.70 -11.49
N PRO A 204 11.48 31.14 -12.11
CA PRO A 204 11.52 32.41 -12.82
C PRO A 204 10.55 32.41 -14.03
N PRO A 205 10.12 33.59 -14.50
CA PRO A 205 9.31 33.71 -15.72
C PRO A 205 9.96 32.97 -16.89
N GLY A 206 9.16 32.31 -17.74
CA GLY A 206 9.67 31.47 -18.83
C GLY A 206 9.94 30.01 -18.42
N SER A 207 9.76 29.65 -17.15
CA SER A 207 10.02 28.28 -16.66
C SER A 207 8.92 27.73 -15.76
N VAL A 208 8.86 26.40 -15.68
CA VAL A 208 7.85 25.64 -14.96
C VAL A 208 8.50 24.75 -13.91
N LEU A 209 7.80 24.52 -12.80
CA LEU A 209 8.30 23.72 -11.69
C LEU A 209 7.95 22.25 -11.91
N ILE A 210 8.95 21.37 -11.98
CA ILE A 210 8.79 19.93 -12.21
C ILE A 210 9.62 19.16 -11.18
N LYS A 211 9.01 18.19 -10.50
CA LYS A 211 9.73 17.24 -9.62
C LYS A 211 10.64 16.39 -10.49
N ARG A 212 11.92 16.35 -10.14
CA ARG A 212 12.90 15.47 -10.77
C ARG A 212 12.50 14.01 -10.54
N THR A 213 12.48 13.25 -11.63
CA THR A 213 12.27 11.81 -11.59
C THR A 213 13.54 11.12 -11.09
N THR A 214 13.42 10.22 -10.12
CA THR A 214 14.55 9.42 -9.63
C THR A 214 14.62 8.06 -10.32
N LYS A 215 15.74 7.35 -10.12
CA LYS A 215 15.93 6.00 -10.65
C LYS A 215 14.92 5.03 -10.07
N GLU A 216 14.59 5.20 -8.79
CA GLU A 216 13.61 4.41 -8.07
C GLU A 216 12.21 4.62 -8.64
N ASP A 217 11.83 5.86 -8.96
CA ASP A 217 10.57 6.20 -9.63
C ASP A 217 10.43 5.37 -10.94
N LEU A 218 11.51 5.25 -11.74
CA LEU A 218 11.53 4.47 -12.99
C LEU A 218 11.50 2.95 -12.79
N ILE A 219 12.31 2.43 -11.87
CA ILE A 219 12.31 1.00 -11.52
C ILE A 219 10.90 0.58 -11.13
N MET A 220 10.21 1.44 -10.36
CA MET A 220 8.87 1.17 -9.93
C MET A 220 7.87 1.21 -11.07
N ALA A 221 7.93 2.21 -11.94
CA ALA A 221 7.05 2.31 -13.10
C ALA A 221 7.12 1.04 -13.97
N LYS A 222 8.34 0.51 -14.18
CA LYS A 222 8.56 -0.76 -14.86
C LYS A 222 7.94 -1.94 -14.11
N LYS A 223 8.08 -2.01 -12.78
CA LYS A 223 7.44 -3.06 -11.95
C LYS A 223 5.92 -3.01 -12.04
N ILE A 224 5.31 -1.83 -11.95
CA ILE A 224 3.86 -1.64 -12.06
C ILE A 224 3.36 -2.16 -13.41
N LYS A 225 4.05 -1.79 -14.49
CA LYS A 225 3.76 -2.28 -15.84
C LYS A 225 3.94 -3.81 -15.96
N ALA A 226 5.03 -4.35 -15.42
CA ALA A 226 5.32 -5.79 -15.45
C ALA A 226 4.32 -6.63 -14.63
N LEU A 227 3.77 -6.06 -13.55
CA LEU A 227 2.68 -6.68 -12.77
C LEU A 227 1.33 -6.66 -13.51
N GLY A 228 1.28 -6.15 -14.74
CA GLY A 228 0.04 -6.06 -15.52
C GLY A 228 -0.97 -5.10 -14.90
N LEU A 229 -0.51 -4.12 -14.10
CA LEU A 229 -1.36 -3.05 -13.55
C LEU A 229 -1.72 -2.00 -14.61
N ASN A 230 -1.69 -2.39 -15.89
CA ASN A 230 -2.23 -1.61 -17.00
C ASN A 230 -3.74 -1.55 -16.79
N TYR A 231 -4.16 -0.50 -16.09
CA TYR A 231 -5.49 -0.26 -15.53
C TYR A 231 -6.63 -0.64 -16.50
N PRO A 232 -7.52 -1.56 -16.11
CA PRO A 232 -8.90 -1.56 -16.55
C PRO A 232 -9.69 -0.79 -15.49
N THR A 233 -10.13 0.43 -15.81
CA THR A 233 -11.08 1.14 -14.92
C THR A 233 -12.40 0.39 -14.90
N SER A 234 -12.84 0.09 -13.68
CA SER A 234 -14.10 -0.56 -13.27
C SER A 234 -14.25 -2.06 -13.59
N SER A 235 -14.53 -2.78 -12.52
CA SER A 235 -14.94 -4.16 -12.38
C SER A 235 -16.23 -4.46 -13.16
N ARG A 236 -16.15 -4.57 -14.50
CA ARG A 236 -17.29 -4.85 -15.40
C ARG A 236 -18.32 -3.70 -15.39
N PHE A 237 -18.44 -2.97 -16.50
CA PHE A 237 -19.76 -2.41 -16.85
C PHE A 237 -20.75 -3.61 -16.81
N HIS A 238 -21.58 -3.70 -15.77
CA HIS A 238 -22.12 -4.98 -15.29
C HIS A 238 -22.89 -5.81 -16.35
N ASN A 239 -22.60 -7.12 -16.36
CA ASN A 239 -23.31 -8.26 -16.96
C ASN A 239 -23.33 -8.45 -18.49
N THR A 240 -22.50 -9.38 -18.97
CA THR A 240 -22.98 -10.48 -19.84
C THR A 240 -22.46 -11.80 -19.29
N GLY A 241 -23.34 -12.80 -19.22
CA GLY A 241 -22.98 -14.16 -18.85
C GLY A 241 -21.91 -14.76 -19.77
N ALA A 242 -21.31 -15.85 -19.29
CA ALA A 242 -20.19 -16.58 -19.87
C ALA A 242 -18.84 -15.85 -19.76
N ALA A 243 -17.98 -16.36 -18.88
CA ALA A 243 -16.55 -16.21 -19.04
C ALA A 243 -16.11 -17.02 -20.26
N PRO A 244 -15.40 -16.44 -21.24
CA PRO A 244 -14.49 -17.20 -22.08
C PRO A 244 -13.08 -17.02 -21.53
N ASN A 245 -12.44 -18.16 -21.34
CA ASN A 245 -11.09 -18.31 -20.82
C ASN A 245 -10.05 -17.58 -21.66
N GLY A 246 -9.03 -17.07 -20.97
CA GLY A 246 -7.72 -16.78 -21.55
C GLY A 246 -7.51 -15.31 -21.94
N PHE A 247 -6.83 -14.56 -21.07
CA PHE A 247 -5.65 -13.73 -21.35
C PHE A 247 -5.26 -13.05 -20.03
N GLY A 248 -4.02 -13.26 -19.58
CA GLY A 248 -3.56 -13.07 -18.21
C GLY A 248 -3.51 -11.62 -17.72
N THR A 249 -4.65 -11.11 -17.25
CA THR A 249 -4.72 -9.92 -16.40
C THR A 249 -5.50 -10.26 -15.15
N ASN A 250 -5.01 -9.83 -13.99
CA ASN A 250 -5.70 -10.05 -12.73
C ASN A 250 -6.23 -8.71 -12.18
N PRO A 251 -7.36 -8.18 -12.71
CA PRO A 251 -8.06 -7.03 -12.12
C PRO A 251 -8.55 -7.26 -10.67
N ARG A 252 -8.19 -8.40 -10.05
CA ARG A 252 -8.58 -8.83 -8.71
C ARG A 252 -7.84 -8.13 -7.56
N ASN A 253 -6.76 -7.39 -7.85
CA ASN A 253 -5.90 -6.80 -6.81
C ASN A 253 -6.08 -5.28 -6.64
N ILE A 254 -6.84 -4.62 -7.52
CA ILE A 254 -7.28 -3.23 -7.32
C ILE A 254 -8.72 -3.27 -6.83
N VAL A 255 -9.01 -2.52 -5.77
CA VAL A 255 -10.35 -2.43 -5.17
C VAL A 255 -10.69 -0.97 -4.95
N SER A 256 -11.91 -0.60 -5.32
CA SER A 256 -12.38 0.77 -5.30
C SER A 256 -13.67 0.92 -4.49
N ALA A 257 -13.86 2.10 -3.89
CA ALA A 257 -15.13 2.52 -3.29
C ALA A 257 -15.40 3.98 -3.72
N TYR A 258 -16.49 4.22 -4.44
CA TYR A 258 -16.65 5.45 -5.23
C TYR A 258 -18.11 5.81 -5.56
N ALA A 259 -18.30 7.07 -5.93
CA ALA A 259 -19.47 7.54 -6.67
C ALA A 259 -19.14 7.66 -8.16
N GLU A 260 -20.08 7.27 -9.01
CA GLU A 260 -19.98 7.24 -10.47
C GLU A 260 -21.10 8.09 -11.07
N TYR A 261 -20.76 8.95 -12.03
CA TYR A 261 -21.68 9.68 -12.88
C TYR A 261 -21.55 9.22 -14.33
N THR A 262 -22.67 8.88 -14.97
CA THR A 262 -22.70 8.12 -16.24
C THR A 262 -23.27 8.87 -17.44
N LYS A 263 -23.40 10.20 -17.35
CA LYS A 263 -23.90 11.05 -18.44
C LYS A 263 -22.78 11.89 -19.02
N HIS A 264 -22.94 12.26 -20.30
CA HIS A 264 -21.99 13.09 -21.01
C HIS A 264 -21.67 14.39 -20.24
N ASN A 265 -20.39 14.71 -20.12
CA ASN A 265 -19.85 15.80 -19.31
C ASN A 265 -18.50 16.26 -19.86
N PHE A 266 -17.99 17.37 -19.34
CA PHE A 266 -16.73 17.96 -19.78
C PHE A 266 -15.69 18.06 -18.66
N GLY A 267 -15.92 17.43 -17.51
CA GLY A 267 -15.08 17.69 -16.36
C GLY A 267 -15.80 17.49 -15.03
N ALA A 268 -15.01 17.58 -13.97
CA ALA A 268 -15.45 17.38 -12.61
C ALA A 268 -14.61 18.18 -11.62
N LYS A 269 -15.23 18.52 -10.50
CA LYS A 269 -14.62 19.23 -9.36
C LYS A 269 -15.15 18.64 -8.05
N ALA A 270 -14.32 18.68 -7.02
CA ALA A 270 -14.74 18.42 -5.64
C ALA A 270 -13.71 18.98 -4.65
N THR A 271 -14.15 19.19 -3.41
CA THR A 271 -13.26 19.39 -2.26
C THR A 271 -13.06 18.06 -1.55
N MET A 272 -11.83 17.60 -1.34
CA MET A 272 -11.55 16.35 -0.63
C MET A 272 -10.60 16.56 0.54
N ASN A 273 -10.73 15.74 1.58
CA ASN A 273 -9.72 15.70 2.63
C ASN A 273 -8.54 14.80 2.27
N VAL A 274 -7.36 15.17 2.79
CA VAL A 274 -6.11 14.46 2.58
C VAL A 274 -5.81 13.54 3.76
N TRP A 275 -5.48 12.28 3.51
CA TRP A 275 -5.08 11.30 4.53
C TRP A 275 -3.73 10.68 4.19
N ASN A 276 -3.07 10.09 5.20
CA ASN A 276 -1.86 9.29 5.03
C ASN A 276 -2.09 7.84 5.48
N PRO A 277 -2.87 7.06 4.69
CA PRO A 277 -3.18 5.66 5.01
C PRO A 277 -1.91 4.79 5.11
N ARG A 278 -1.96 3.78 5.97
CA ARG A 278 -0.87 2.81 6.13
C ARG A 278 -0.84 1.85 4.93
N VAL A 279 0.30 1.84 4.24
CA VAL A 279 0.57 1.03 3.06
C VAL A 279 1.93 0.34 3.19
N SER A 280 2.01 -0.91 2.71
CA SER A 280 3.26 -1.66 2.59
C SER A 280 4.01 -1.26 1.31
N PRO A 281 5.31 -1.62 1.15
CA PRO A 281 6.13 -1.17 0.02
C PRO A 281 5.58 -1.47 -1.38
N ASN A 282 4.81 -2.56 -1.53
CA ASN A 282 4.23 -2.99 -2.82
C ASN A 282 2.74 -2.61 -2.96
N GLN A 283 2.22 -1.75 -2.10
CA GLN A 283 0.81 -1.35 -2.06
C GLN A 283 0.64 0.12 -2.46
N PHE A 284 -0.58 0.49 -2.82
CA PHE A 284 -0.98 1.90 -2.92
C PHE A 284 -2.36 2.13 -2.35
N SER A 285 -2.61 3.37 -1.94
CA SER A 285 -3.93 3.86 -1.55
C SER A 285 -4.10 5.30 -2.04
N PHE A 286 -5.12 5.51 -2.87
CA PHE A 286 -5.40 6.75 -3.59
C PHE A 286 -6.78 7.29 -3.25
N SER A 287 -6.91 8.61 -3.41
CA SER A 287 -8.16 9.37 -3.42
C SER A 287 -8.13 10.31 -4.62
N ASN A 288 -8.96 10.08 -5.62
CA ASN A 288 -8.87 10.76 -6.89
C ASN A 288 -10.25 11.03 -7.51
N ILE A 289 -10.27 12.04 -8.36
CA ILE A 289 -11.26 12.17 -9.43
C ILE A 289 -10.69 11.43 -10.63
N TRP A 290 -11.49 10.57 -11.27
CA TRP A 290 -11.14 10.01 -12.58
C TRP A 290 -12.24 10.24 -13.61
N ILE A 291 -11.83 10.67 -14.80
CA ILE A 291 -12.69 11.01 -15.93
C ILE A 291 -12.33 10.06 -17.06
N ALA A 292 -13.33 9.42 -17.67
CA ALA A 292 -13.08 8.41 -18.70
C ALA A 292 -14.07 8.46 -19.87
N ASN A 293 -13.59 8.02 -21.03
CA ASN A 293 -14.42 7.78 -22.20
C ASN A 293 -13.84 6.68 -23.10
N GLY A 294 -14.70 6.10 -23.94
CA GLY A 294 -14.33 5.09 -24.94
C GLY A 294 -14.44 3.63 -24.46
N PRO A 295 -14.17 2.66 -25.36
CA PRO A 295 -14.25 1.23 -25.08
C PRO A 295 -13.21 0.80 -24.04
N LEU A 296 -13.51 -0.25 -23.26
CA LEU A 296 -12.65 -0.77 -22.18
C LEU A 296 -11.20 -1.02 -22.62
N GLU A 297 -11.00 -1.65 -23.77
CA GLU A 297 -9.68 -2.04 -24.26
C GLU A 297 -8.82 -0.88 -24.74
N THR A 298 -9.43 0.27 -25.03
CA THR A 298 -8.76 1.47 -25.56
C THR A 298 -9.23 2.71 -24.80
N VAL A 299 -9.59 2.54 -23.53
CA VAL A 299 -10.22 3.59 -22.74
C VAL A 299 -9.27 4.77 -22.63
N ASN A 300 -9.82 5.97 -22.76
CA ASN A 300 -9.13 7.20 -22.43
C ASN A 300 -9.51 7.55 -21.00
N ALA A 301 -8.52 7.86 -20.17
CA ALA A 301 -8.76 8.23 -18.79
C ALA A 301 -7.77 9.28 -18.31
N ILE A 302 -8.25 10.17 -17.45
CA ILE A 302 -7.46 11.13 -16.68
C ILE A 302 -7.85 10.97 -15.22
N GLN A 303 -6.86 10.88 -14.34
CA GLN A 303 -7.05 10.84 -12.91
C GLN A 303 -6.17 11.88 -12.22
N ALA A 304 -6.72 12.56 -11.22
CA ALA A 304 -5.96 13.46 -10.38
C ALA A 304 -6.47 13.41 -8.94
N GLY A 305 -5.56 13.52 -7.98
CA GLY A 305 -5.88 13.39 -6.57
C GLY A 305 -4.64 13.30 -5.70
N TRP A 306 -4.79 12.68 -4.54
CA TRP A 306 -3.66 12.35 -3.67
C TRP A 306 -3.48 10.84 -3.54
N GLY A 307 -2.26 10.43 -3.23
CA GLY A 307 -1.95 9.02 -3.02
C GLY A 307 -0.75 8.76 -2.13
N VAL A 308 -0.76 7.60 -1.48
CA VAL A 308 0.42 7.03 -0.81
C VAL A 308 0.84 5.79 -1.60
N GLN A 309 2.04 5.84 -2.15
CA GLN A 309 2.62 4.76 -2.93
C GLN A 309 4.13 4.72 -2.67
N PRO A 310 4.58 3.99 -1.65
CA PRO A 310 6.00 3.91 -1.27
C PRO A 310 6.83 3.36 -2.40
N SER A 311 6.20 2.49 -3.18
CA SER A 311 6.74 1.89 -4.36
C SER A 311 7.20 2.99 -5.34
N LEU A 312 6.35 3.97 -5.65
CA LEU A 312 6.61 4.98 -6.68
C LEU A 312 7.50 6.12 -6.19
N PHE A 313 7.46 6.45 -4.89
CA PHE A 313 8.11 7.65 -4.36
C PHE A 313 9.15 7.40 -3.28
N SER A 314 9.51 6.13 -3.06
CA SER A 314 10.45 5.68 -2.01
C SER A 314 10.16 6.27 -0.62
N SER A 315 8.89 6.60 -0.34
CA SER A 315 8.45 7.27 0.88
C SER A 315 6.97 7.02 1.13
N ASN A 316 6.56 6.98 2.40
CA ASN A 316 5.16 6.83 2.81
C ASN A 316 4.49 8.19 3.00
N TYR A 317 4.87 9.19 2.19
CA TYR A 317 4.25 10.50 2.22
C TYR A 317 3.08 10.54 1.24
N THR A 318 1.99 11.16 1.67
CA THR A 318 0.89 11.49 0.78
C THR A 318 1.33 12.54 -0.23
N ARG A 319 1.14 12.24 -1.51
CA ARG A 319 1.59 13.10 -2.61
C ARG A 319 0.44 13.45 -3.54
N LEU A 320 0.52 14.64 -4.14
CA LEU A 320 -0.33 15.02 -5.27
C LEU A 320 0.05 14.17 -6.48
N ILE A 321 -0.90 13.44 -7.03
CA ILE A 321 -0.66 12.49 -8.13
C ILE A 321 -1.61 12.73 -9.28
N THR A 322 -1.13 12.42 -10.48
CA THR A 322 -1.97 12.21 -11.66
C THR A 322 -1.62 10.91 -12.34
N LEU A 323 -2.58 10.34 -13.03
CA LEU A 323 -2.43 9.19 -13.89
C LEU A 323 -3.31 9.39 -15.12
N TRP A 324 -2.84 9.04 -16.31
CA TRP A 324 -3.65 9.16 -17.51
C TRP A 324 -3.30 8.09 -18.55
N THR A 325 -4.18 7.88 -19.51
CA THR A 325 -3.94 7.05 -20.69
C THR A 325 -4.85 7.44 -21.86
N ALA A 326 -4.42 7.13 -23.08
CA ALA A 326 -5.22 7.22 -24.30
C ALA A 326 -5.49 5.85 -24.95
N ASP A 327 -5.03 4.75 -24.35
CA ASP A 327 -5.12 3.40 -24.94
C ASP A 327 -5.31 2.29 -23.92
N GLY A 328 -5.97 2.58 -22.79
CA GLY A 328 -6.18 1.59 -21.72
C GLY A 328 -4.88 1.12 -21.08
N TYR A 329 -3.92 2.04 -20.93
CA TYR A 329 -2.62 1.85 -20.28
C TYR A 329 -1.72 0.81 -20.97
N LYS A 330 -1.95 0.55 -22.26
CA LYS A 330 -1.14 -0.39 -23.03
C LYS A 330 0.23 0.22 -23.32
N ASN A 331 0.24 1.38 -23.97
CA ASN A 331 1.47 2.06 -24.41
C ASN A 331 1.49 3.54 -24.06
N THR A 332 0.33 4.17 -23.81
CA THR A 332 0.23 5.62 -23.63
C THR A 332 -0.14 6.02 -22.20
N GLY A 333 0.45 7.12 -21.77
CA GLY A 333 0.21 7.74 -20.48
C GLY A 333 0.74 6.94 -19.30
N CYS A 334 0.98 7.64 -18.19
CA CYS A 334 1.40 7.05 -16.93
C CYS A 334 1.34 8.10 -15.82
N TYR A 335 2.01 7.82 -14.69
CA TYR A 335 2.03 8.70 -13.53
C TYR A 335 2.82 9.97 -13.77
N ASN A 336 2.26 11.11 -13.35
CA ASN A 336 2.93 12.41 -13.29
C ASN A 336 3.69 12.74 -14.60
N TYR A 337 5.02 12.93 -14.49
CA TYR A 337 5.93 13.26 -15.60
C TYR A 337 6.73 12.07 -16.12
N LEU A 338 6.39 10.83 -15.74
CA LEU A 338 7.13 9.64 -16.18
C LEU A 338 6.98 9.35 -17.68
N CYS A 339 5.94 9.92 -18.29
CA CYS A 339 5.67 9.84 -19.72
C CYS A 339 5.39 11.23 -20.26
N PRO A 340 5.73 11.49 -21.52
CA PRO A 340 5.43 12.77 -22.13
C PRO A 340 3.93 12.85 -22.44
N GLY A 341 3.33 14.04 -22.36
CA GLY A 341 1.92 14.27 -22.70
C GLY A 341 1.19 15.25 -21.76
N PHE A 342 1.63 15.39 -20.51
CA PHE A 342 1.11 16.42 -19.61
C PHE A 342 1.94 17.70 -19.73
N VAL A 343 1.32 18.80 -20.20
CA VAL A 343 1.96 20.10 -20.32
C VAL A 343 1.83 20.85 -19.00
N GLN A 344 2.96 20.97 -18.28
CA GLN A 344 3.09 21.75 -17.07
C GLN A 344 3.07 23.24 -17.40
N VAL A 345 2.34 24.04 -16.62
CA VAL A 345 2.32 25.52 -16.75
C VAL A 345 2.64 26.24 -15.44
N SER A 346 2.45 25.58 -14.30
CA SER A 346 2.68 26.21 -13.00
C SER A 346 4.16 26.37 -12.69
N SER A 347 4.54 27.57 -12.24
CA SER A 347 5.86 27.87 -11.68
C SER A 347 5.98 27.55 -10.18
N GLU A 348 4.91 27.06 -9.55
CA GLU A 348 4.81 26.93 -8.09
C GLU A 348 4.29 25.55 -7.64
N ILE A 349 3.55 24.83 -8.48
CA ILE A 349 2.94 23.55 -8.15
C ILE A 349 3.47 22.49 -9.10
N SER A 350 4.17 21.49 -8.59
CA SER A 350 4.57 20.31 -9.35
C SER A 350 3.68 19.12 -8.98
N LEU A 351 3.49 18.20 -9.92
CA LEU A 351 2.99 16.86 -9.62
C LEU A 351 4.03 16.09 -8.80
N GLY A 352 3.57 15.12 -8.01
CA GLY A 352 4.42 14.34 -7.10
C GLY A 352 4.85 15.08 -5.83
N LEU A 353 4.40 16.32 -5.60
CA LEU A 353 4.70 17.05 -4.36
C LEU A 353 4.06 16.41 -3.14
N VAL A 354 4.79 16.42 -2.01
CA VAL A 354 4.26 16.02 -0.71
C VAL A 354 3.21 17.01 -0.24
N LEU A 355 2.05 16.50 0.14
CA LEU A 355 1.00 17.27 0.80
C LEU A 355 1.28 17.26 2.31
N LYS A 356 1.73 18.39 2.86
CA LYS A 356 2.24 18.47 4.23
C LYS A 356 1.15 18.39 5.30
N GLU A 357 0.00 19.03 5.03
CA GLU A 357 -1.12 19.00 5.96
C GLU A 357 -1.96 17.75 5.68
N ILE A 358 -2.13 16.91 6.70
CA ILE A 358 -2.89 15.67 6.65
C ILE A 358 -4.01 15.75 7.69
N SER A 359 -5.15 15.15 7.36
CA SER A 359 -6.31 15.07 8.25
C SER A 359 -6.05 14.13 9.42
N THR A 360 -6.76 14.38 10.52
CA THR A 360 -6.68 13.56 11.73
C THR A 360 -8.06 13.01 12.08
N TYR A 361 -8.10 11.76 12.53
CA TYR A 361 -9.35 11.11 12.90
C TYR A 361 -10.02 11.85 14.06
N ASN A 362 -11.29 12.22 13.86
CA ASN A 362 -12.08 13.04 14.77
C ASN A 362 -11.40 14.38 15.13
N GLY A 363 -10.54 14.90 14.26
CA GLY A 363 -9.70 16.09 14.52
C GLY A 363 -9.75 17.10 13.38
N THR A 364 -8.66 17.85 13.23
CA THR A 364 -8.43 18.81 12.15
C THR A 364 -8.44 18.09 10.80
N GLN A 365 -9.13 18.67 9.82
CA GLN A 365 -9.15 18.19 8.43
C GLN A 365 -8.26 19.06 7.56
N ALA A 366 -7.55 18.43 6.63
CA ALA A 366 -6.76 19.10 5.62
C ALA A 366 -7.45 18.94 4.26
N ASP A 367 -8.15 19.99 3.84
CA ASP A 367 -8.92 19.99 2.60
C ASP A 367 -8.09 20.48 1.42
N ILE A 368 -8.25 19.80 0.28
CA ILE A 368 -7.79 20.26 -1.04
C ILE A 368 -8.98 20.36 -1.98
N GLU A 369 -8.98 21.37 -2.84
CA GLU A 369 -9.93 21.46 -3.94
C GLU A 369 -9.20 21.10 -5.23
N ILE A 370 -9.76 20.19 -6.01
CA ILE A 370 -9.22 19.84 -7.32
C ILE A 370 -10.31 19.89 -8.39
N SER A 371 -9.89 20.21 -9.62
CA SER A 371 -10.77 20.05 -10.77
C SER A 371 -10.01 19.59 -12.00
N ILE A 372 -10.69 18.78 -12.81
CA ILE A 372 -10.27 18.41 -14.17
C ILE A 372 -11.39 18.85 -15.10
N PHE A 373 -11.12 19.71 -16.07
CA PHE A 373 -12.16 20.17 -16.99
C PHE A 373 -11.64 20.49 -18.38
N LYS A 374 -12.52 20.35 -19.36
CA LYS A 374 -12.22 20.60 -20.77
C LYS A 374 -12.58 22.03 -21.16
N ASP A 375 -11.59 22.74 -21.68
CA ASP A 375 -11.76 24.03 -22.35
C ASP A 375 -10.68 24.16 -23.43
N GLY A 376 -10.99 23.61 -24.61
CA GLY A 376 -9.97 23.19 -25.58
C GLY A 376 -9.22 21.98 -25.04
N GLU A 377 -8.21 22.24 -24.20
CA GLU A 377 -7.41 21.21 -23.52
C GLU A 377 -8.11 20.67 -22.27
N TRP A 378 -7.62 19.55 -21.73
CA TRP A 378 -8.04 19.02 -20.43
C TRP A 378 -7.19 19.63 -19.32
N TRP A 379 -7.71 20.66 -18.65
CA TRP A 379 -7.04 21.41 -17.60
C TRP A 379 -7.11 20.71 -16.26
N PHE A 380 -6.01 20.78 -15.51
CA PHE A 380 -5.95 20.39 -14.11
C PHE A 380 -5.70 21.62 -13.23
N THR A 381 -6.57 21.83 -12.24
CA THR A 381 -6.40 22.87 -11.23
C THR A 381 -6.29 22.27 -9.83
N PHE A 382 -5.47 22.94 -9.02
CA PHE A 382 -5.28 22.65 -7.61
C PHE A 382 -5.57 23.94 -6.84
N PHE A 383 -6.65 23.93 -6.06
CA PHE A 383 -7.35 25.12 -5.60
C PHE A 383 -7.64 26.08 -6.77
N ASN A 384 -7.31 27.36 -6.61
CA ASN A 384 -7.49 28.39 -7.63
C ASN A 384 -6.31 28.51 -8.60
N LYS A 385 -5.37 27.56 -8.62
CA LYS A 385 -4.18 27.61 -9.48
C LYS A 385 -4.24 26.54 -10.55
N VAL A 386 -3.89 26.93 -11.77
CA VAL A 386 -3.66 26.00 -12.87
C VAL A 386 -2.34 25.29 -12.64
N VAL A 387 -2.34 23.95 -12.71
CA VAL A 387 -1.13 23.14 -12.62
C VAL A 387 -0.56 22.89 -14.01
N GLY A 388 -1.42 22.45 -14.92
CA GLY A 388 -1.10 22.06 -16.29
C GLY A 388 -2.33 21.51 -17.01
N TYR A 389 -2.11 20.87 -18.14
CA TYR A 389 -3.18 20.28 -18.92
C TYR A 389 -2.68 19.09 -19.75
N TRP A 390 -3.61 18.23 -20.15
CA TRP A 390 -3.40 17.24 -21.20
C TRP A 390 -3.95 17.79 -22.52
N PRO A 391 -3.13 17.92 -23.56
CA PRO A 391 -3.61 18.41 -24.84
C PRO A 391 -4.66 17.49 -25.44
N GLU A 392 -5.72 18.04 -26.03
CA GLU A 392 -6.81 17.25 -26.62
C GLU A 392 -6.31 16.18 -27.60
N LYS A 393 -5.29 16.54 -28.38
CA LYS A 393 -4.67 15.70 -29.42
C LYS A 393 -4.09 14.38 -28.91
N VAL A 394 -3.80 14.25 -27.60
CA VAL A 394 -3.29 12.97 -27.07
C VAL A 394 -4.41 11.93 -26.89
N PHE A 395 -5.68 12.35 -26.92
CA PHE A 395 -6.83 11.49 -26.67
C PHE A 395 -7.60 11.16 -27.96
N THR A 396 -8.06 9.92 -28.06
CA THR A 396 -8.84 9.38 -29.18
C THR A 396 -10.35 9.42 -28.92
N TYR A 397 -10.78 9.33 -27.66
CA TYR A 397 -12.19 9.34 -27.25
C TYR A 397 -12.58 10.52 -26.36
N MET A 398 -11.62 11.22 -25.76
CA MET A 398 -11.88 12.37 -24.89
C MET A 398 -11.76 13.74 -25.59
N TYR A 399 -11.72 13.78 -26.93
CA TYR A 399 -11.66 15.02 -27.70
C TYR A 399 -12.95 15.85 -27.61
N GLY A 400 -14.09 15.20 -27.41
CA GLY A 400 -15.42 15.84 -27.32
C GLY A 400 -15.98 15.94 -25.90
N GLY A 401 -15.21 15.60 -24.87
CA GLY A 401 -15.72 15.41 -23.51
C GLY A 401 -15.64 13.96 -23.06
N ALA A 402 -16.34 13.62 -21.98
CA ALA A 402 -16.33 12.31 -21.35
C ALA A 402 -17.74 11.83 -21.02
N ASN A 403 -17.89 10.53 -20.77
CA ASN A 403 -19.18 9.94 -20.39
C ASN A 403 -19.18 9.46 -18.94
N PHE A 404 -18.00 9.29 -18.35
CA PHE A 404 -17.86 8.79 -16.99
C PHE A 404 -17.02 9.74 -16.15
N VAL A 405 -17.53 10.05 -14.97
CA VAL A 405 -16.80 10.73 -13.91
C VAL A 405 -16.95 9.91 -12.65
N PHE A 406 -15.87 9.82 -11.90
CA PHE A 406 -15.86 9.11 -10.66
C PHE A 406 -15.12 9.91 -9.60
N TRP A 407 -15.57 9.76 -8.36
CA TRP A 407 -14.94 10.28 -7.16
C TRP A 407 -14.82 9.15 -6.17
N GLY A 408 -13.66 8.95 -5.56
CA GLY A 408 -13.53 7.93 -4.53
C GLY A 408 -12.11 7.48 -4.26
N GLY A 409 -12.01 6.35 -3.57
CA GLY A 409 -10.75 5.73 -3.21
C GLY A 409 -10.44 4.49 -4.03
N GLN A 410 -9.15 4.27 -4.28
CA GLN A 410 -8.63 3.08 -4.96
C GLN A 410 -7.44 2.53 -4.19
N VAL A 411 -7.41 1.23 -3.95
CA VAL A 411 -6.29 0.55 -3.30
C VAL A 411 -5.78 -0.58 -4.16
N TYR A 412 -4.48 -0.86 -4.03
CA TYR A 412 -3.87 -2.07 -4.57
C TYR A 412 -3.17 -2.85 -3.48
N SER A 413 -3.32 -4.17 -3.53
CA SER A 413 -2.54 -5.09 -2.71
C SER A 413 -2.14 -6.34 -3.48
N PRO A 414 -0.87 -6.80 -3.36
CA PRO A 414 -0.52 -8.16 -3.70
C PRO A 414 -1.45 -9.16 -2.98
N SER A 415 -1.77 -10.27 -3.63
CA SER A 415 -2.81 -11.17 -3.14
C SER A 415 -2.42 -11.96 -1.88
N ASN A 416 -1.12 -12.02 -1.58
CA ASN A 416 -0.50 -12.63 -0.40
C ASN A 416 -0.22 -11.62 0.72
N GLU A 417 -0.60 -10.35 0.55
CA GLU A 417 -0.45 -9.30 1.55
C GLU A 417 -1.83 -8.81 2.02
N PRO A 418 -2.02 -8.49 3.32
CA PRO A 418 -3.24 -7.85 3.81
C PRO A 418 -3.43 -6.49 3.14
N SER A 419 -4.61 -6.23 2.61
CA SER A 419 -4.93 -4.99 1.90
C SER A 419 -4.79 -3.72 2.77
N PRO A 420 -4.36 -2.57 2.20
CA PRO A 420 -4.04 -1.36 2.97
C PRO A 420 -5.29 -0.58 3.40
N GLU A 421 -5.11 0.46 4.22
CA GLU A 421 -6.18 1.40 4.55
C GLU A 421 -6.60 2.23 3.32
N MET A 422 -7.89 2.55 3.19
CA MET A 422 -8.42 3.49 2.19
C MET A 422 -8.96 4.75 2.86
N GLY A 423 -8.63 5.92 2.32
CA GLY A 423 -9.04 7.20 2.90
C GLY A 423 -8.51 7.36 4.33
N SER A 424 -9.41 7.51 5.30
CA SER A 424 -9.06 7.57 6.72
C SER A 424 -8.75 6.23 7.38
N GLY A 425 -8.95 5.11 6.68
CA GLY A 425 -8.92 3.78 7.27
C GLY A 425 -10.21 3.38 8.01
N HIS A 426 -11.24 4.22 7.97
CA HIS A 426 -12.53 3.97 8.60
C HIS A 426 -13.67 3.90 7.59
N PHE A 427 -14.71 3.17 7.95
CA PHE A 427 -15.90 3.09 7.12
C PHE A 427 -16.71 4.39 7.19
N PRO A 428 -17.39 4.78 6.11
CA PRO A 428 -18.26 5.95 6.13
C PRO A 428 -19.41 5.83 7.16
N GLN A 429 -19.78 4.60 7.54
CA GLN A 429 -20.76 4.32 8.60
C GLN A 429 -20.26 4.66 10.02
N ASP A 430 -18.94 4.70 10.26
CA ASP A 430 -18.36 5.08 11.56
C ASP A 430 -18.54 6.59 11.84
N GLY A 431 -18.81 7.35 10.78
CA GLY A 431 -19.24 8.73 10.75
C GLY A 431 -18.69 9.48 9.53
N HIS A 432 -19.37 10.55 9.16
CA HIS A 432 -19.09 11.30 7.93
C HIS A 432 -17.90 12.24 8.15
N ASP A 433 -18.19 13.48 8.54
CA ASP A 433 -17.19 14.50 8.76
C ASP A 433 -16.16 14.10 9.81
N ARG A 434 -14.90 14.42 9.51
CA ARG A 434 -13.72 14.23 10.37
C ARG A 434 -13.35 12.77 10.65
N LYS A 435 -14.14 11.80 10.20
CA LYS A 435 -13.91 10.37 10.45
C LYS A 435 -13.62 9.58 9.19
N SER A 436 -14.18 10.00 8.05
CA SER A 436 -14.04 9.30 6.78
C SER A 436 -13.27 10.10 5.75
N GLY A 437 -12.78 9.42 4.72
CA GLY A 437 -12.41 10.08 3.47
C GLY A 437 -13.67 10.68 2.84
N TYR A 438 -13.57 11.86 2.25
CA TYR A 438 -14.71 12.48 1.60
C TYR A 438 -14.36 13.26 0.33
N PHE A 439 -15.38 13.44 -0.49
CA PHE A 439 -15.47 14.43 -1.55
C PHE A 439 -16.74 15.23 -1.32
N LYS A 440 -16.58 16.51 -0.96
CA LYS A 440 -17.68 17.44 -0.75
C LYS A 440 -17.99 18.23 -2.01
N GLN A 441 -19.26 18.56 -2.14
CA GLN A 441 -19.81 19.38 -3.22
C GLN A 441 -19.36 18.84 -4.58
N LEU A 442 -19.75 17.61 -4.90
CA LEU A 442 -19.50 17.03 -6.21
C LEU A 442 -20.07 17.94 -7.30
N GLN A 443 -19.23 18.32 -8.26
CA GLN A 443 -19.62 19.21 -9.34
C GLN A 443 -19.12 18.68 -10.68
N LEU A 444 -19.87 18.98 -11.74
CA LEU A 444 -19.55 18.68 -13.13
C LEU A 444 -19.31 19.95 -13.91
N TRP A 445 -18.42 19.89 -14.89
CA TRP A 445 -18.23 20.97 -15.85
C TRP A 445 -19.24 20.81 -16.99
N ASP A 446 -20.17 21.76 -17.12
CA ASP A 446 -21.19 21.79 -18.18
C ASP A 446 -20.70 22.48 -19.48
N ASN A 447 -19.37 22.58 -19.64
CA ASN A 447 -18.65 23.39 -20.64
C ASN A 447 -18.60 24.90 -20.31
N VAL A 448 -19.40 25.43 -19.39
CA VAL A 448 -19.47 26.87 -19.07
C VAL A 448 -19.16 27.16 -17.60
N ASN A 449 -19.78 26.42 -16.68
CA ASN A 449 -19.69 26.55 -15.23
C ASN A 449 -19.61 25.17 -14.58
N PHE A 450 -19.18 25.16 -13.32
CA PHE A 450 -19.38 24.00 -12.45
C PHE A 450 -20.82 23.98 -11.94
N VAL A 451 -21.51 22.87 -12.16
CA VAL A 451 -22.91 22.64 -11.77
C VAL A 451 -23.03 21.38 -10.93
N TYR A 452 -24.04 21.32 -10.07
CA TYR A 452 -24.31 20.11 -9.30
C TYR A 452 -24.89 19.00 -10.21
N PRO A 453 -24.42 17.75 -10.06
CA PRO A 453 -24.93 16.63 -10.85
C PRO A 453 -26.39 16.32 -10.47
N ASP A 454 -27.17 15.88 -11.45
CA ASP A 454 -28.45 15.23 -11.19
C ASP A 454 -28.19 13.88 -10.51
N GLY A 455 -28.69 13.75 -9.27
CA GLY A 455 -28.49 12.56 -8.43
C GLY A 455 -28.99 11.26 -9.05
N ASN A 456 -29.92 11.30 -10.02
CA ASN A 456 -30.37 10.09 -10.72
C ASN A 456 -29.27 9.42 -11.55
N PHE A 457 -28.26 10.18 -11.96
CA PHE A 457 -27.11 9.67 -12.71
C PHE A 457 -25.91 9.35 -11.83
N VAL A 458 -26.00 9.63 -10.52
CA VAL A 458 -24.95 9.34 -9.53
C VAL A 458 -25.23 8.01 -8.85
N LYS A 459 -24.34 7.04 -9.02
CA LYS A 459 -24.41 5.71 -8.39
C LYS A 459 -23.23 5.50 -7.48
N VAL A 460 -23.46 4.88 -6.32
CA VAL A 460 -22.41 4.54 -5.37
C VAL A 460 -22.09 3.06 -5.50
N ASN A 461 -20.81 2.74 -5.64
CA ASN A 461 -20.32 1.39 -5.82
C ASN A 461 -19.15 1.09 -4.87
N SER A 462 -19.02 -0.17 -4.48
CA SER A 462 -17.82 -0.69 -3.83
C SER A 462 -17.54 -2.11 -4.34
N ASP A 463 -16.30 -2.34 -4.78
CA ASP A 463 -15.88 -3.65 -5.27
C ASP A 463 -15.87 -4.71 -4.15
N LYS A 464 -15.58 -4.28 -2.91
CA LYS A 464 -15.50 -5.12 -1.70
C LYS A 464 -16.08 -4.39 -0.48
N PRO A 465 -17.42 -4.32 -0.34
CA PRO A 465 -18.11 -3.57 0.71
C PRO A 465 -17.69 -3.92 2.15
N GLN A 466 -17.23 -5.15 2.37
CA GLN A 466 -16.75 -5.64 3.67
C GLN A 466 -15.36 -5.12 4.06
N CYS A 467 -14.57 -4.62 3.10
CA CYS A 467 -13.24 -4.06 3.33
C CYS A 467 -13.26 -2.54 3.22
N TYR A 468 -13.98 -2.03 2.23
CA TYR A 468 -14.07 -0.62 1.88
C TYR A 468 -15.50 -0.33 1.45
N ASN A 469 -16.02 0.82 1.86
CA ASN A 469 -17.38 1.19 1.49
C ASN A 469 -17.45 2.66 1.12
N ALA A 470 -18.53 3.01 0.44
CA ALA A 470 -18.84 4.38 0.03
C ALA A 470 -20.33 4.66 0.27
N GLN A 471 -20.65 5.91 0.57
CA GLN A 471 -22.03 6.38 0.68
C GLN A 471 -22.10 7.85 0.30
N THR A 472 -23.24 8.26 -0.26
CA THR A 472 -23.50 9.66 -0.57
C THR A 472 -24.52 10.24 0.40
N THR A 473 -24.41 11.54 0.65
CA THR A 473 -25.44 12.31 1.37
C THR A 473 -25.76 13.60 0.62
N PRO A 474 -27.01 14.07 0.67
CA PRO A 474 -27.34 15.41 0.18
C PRO A 474 -26.68 16.48 1.06
N ASP A 475 -26.20 17.55 0.44
CA ASP A 475 -25.78 18.80 1.11
C ASP A 475 -26.43 19.98 0.38
N GLY A 476 -27.66 20.33 0.78
CA GLY A 476 -28.51 21.22 0.00
C GLY A 476 -28.82 20.63 -1.38
N ASP A 477 -28.50 21.38 -2.44
CA ASP A 477 -28.59 20.92 -3.84
C ASP A 477 -27.36 20.10 -4.29
N ALA A 478 -26.32 20.03 -3.45
CA ALA A 478 -25.10 19.30 -3.74
C ALA A 478 -25.17 17.86 -3.23
N ILE A 479 -24.22 17.05 -3.72
CA ILE A 479 -24.00 15.69 -3.25
C ILE A 479 -22.61 15.63 -2.63
N ASP A 480 -22.52 15.06 -1.44
CA ASP A 480 -21.27 14.69 -0.79
C ASP A 480 -21.08 13.18 -0.87
N LEU A 481 -19.84 12.74 -1.04
CA LEU A 481 -19.43 11.34 -0.99
C LEU A 481 -18.53 11.14 0.24
N PHE A 482 -18.82 10.10 1.01
CA PHE A 482 -17.95 9.57 2.06
C PHE A 482 -17.50 8.17 1.69
N TYR A 483 -16.21 7.88 1.86
CA TYR A 483 -15.62 6.59 1.50
C TYR A 483 -14.47 6.23 2.45
N GLY A 484 -14.14 4.95 2.49
CA GLY A 484 -12.97 4.46 3.21
C GLY A 484 -13.16 3.04 3.73
N GLY A 485 -12.15 2.58 4.45
CA GLY A 485 -12.20 1.32 5.17
C GLY A 485 -10.82 0.85 5.62
N PRO A 486 -10.76 -0.04 6.62
CA PRO A 486 -9.51 -0.46 7.24
C PRO A 486 -8.68 -1.43 6.39
N GLY A 487 -9.28 -2.07 5.37
CA GLY A 487 -8.63 -3.15 4.62
C GLY A 487 -8.45 -4.42 5.45
N GLN A 488 -7.22 -4.91 5.57
CA GLN A 488 -6.78 -6.04 6.40
C GLN A 488 -7.34 -7.42 6.01
N LEU A 489 -7.84 -7.56 4.79
CA LEU A 489 -8.23 -8.85 4.22
C LEU A 489 -7.29 -9.22 3.07
N TYR A 490 -6.93 -10.50 2.98
CA TYR A 490 -6.21 -11.05 1.84
C TYR A 490 -7.12 -11.02 0.62
N MET A 491 -6.63 -10.50 -0.49
CA MET A 491 -7.44 -10.38 -1.72
C MET A 491 -7.90 -11.77 -2.25
N ASN A 492 -7.15 -12.83 -1.93
CA ASN A 492 -7.46 -14.22 -2.27
C ASN A 492 -8.51 -14.89 -1.35
N GLU A 493 -8.67 -14.47 -0.09
CA GLU A 493 -9.64 -15.07 0.85
C GLU A 493 -11.10 -14.70 0.51
N LEU A 494 -11.30 -13.84 -0.49
CA LEU A 494 -12.59 -13.33 -0.93
C LEU A 494 -13.18 -14.14 -2.10
N LEU A 495 -12.63 -15.34 -2.36
CA LEU A 495 -12.93 -16.18 -3.52
C LEU A 495 -14.07 -17.19 -3.32
N ASN A 496 -14.66 -17.34 -2.11
CA ASN A 496 -15.74 -18.31 -1.93
C ASN A 496 -16.82 -17.89 -0.90
N PRO A 497 -18.06 -17.60 -1.33
CA PRO A 497 -19.18 -17.29 -0.43
C PRO A 497 -19.49 -18.43 0.56
N GLU A 498 -19.20 -19.69 0.20
CA GLU A 498 -19.47 -20.85 1.03
C GLU A 498 -18.54 -20.97 2.26
N ASP A 499 -17.31 -20.48 2.15
CA ASP A 499 -16.38 -20.47 3.30
C ASP A 499 -16.86 -19.52 4.41
N PHE A 500 -17.62 -18.48 4.04
CA PHE A 500 -18.23 -17.56 4.99
C PHE A 500 -19.43 -18.17 5.73
N ARG A 501 -20.23 -19.03 5.05
CA ARG A 501 -21.31 -19.80 5.71
C ARG A 501 -20.74 -20.77 6.75
N LYS A 502 -19.62 -21.42 6.44
CA LYS A 502 -18.93 -22.31 7.39
C LYS A 502 -18.40 -21.55 8.62
N ARG A 503 -17.93 -20.30 8.45
CA ARG A 503 -17.49 -19.46 9.58
C ARG A 503 -18.64 -18.88 10.43
N LYS A 504 -19.84 -18.66 9.88
CA LYS A 504 -21.02 -18.29 10.71
C LYS A 504 -21.42 -19.39 11.71
N GLY A 505 -21.06 -20.65 11.44
CA GLY A 505 -21.23 -21.76 12.39
C GLY A 505 -20.28 -21.72 13.60
N TRP A 506 -19.26 -20.85 13.58
CA TRP A 506 -18.32 -20.62 14.69
C TRP A 506 -18.59 -19.32 15.45
N LYS A 507 -19.78 -18.73 15.31
CA LYS A 507 -20.28 -17.64 16.17
C LYS A 507 -21.01 -18.18 17.41
N ILE A 508 -20.36 -19.05 18.17
CA ILE A 508 -20.62 -19.22 19.60
C ILE A 508 -19.24 -19.45 20.22
N LEU A 509 -18.81 -18.55 21.12
CA LEU A 509 -17.47 -18.46 21.73
C LEU A 509 -16.44 -17.62 20.95
N THR A 510 -16.66 -16.31 20.90
CA THR A 510 -15.64 -15.32 21.29
C THR A 510 -16.31 -13.96 21.35
N GLY A 511 -16.54 -13.51 22.59
CA GLY A 511 -17.05 -12.18 22.87
C GLY A 511 -16.07 -11.09 22.47
N ALA A 512 -16.63 -9.91 22.23
CA ALA A 512 -15.95 -8.66 21.97
C ALA A 512 -14.68 -8.46 22.80
N ILE A 513 -13.56 -8.18 22.13
CA ILE A 513 -12.44 -7.45 22.73
C ILE A 513 -12.09 -6.33 21.75
N SER A 514 -12.68 -5.17 22.03
CA SER A 514 -12.12 -3.87 21.69
C SER A 514 -10.78 -3.71 22.40
N CYS A 515 -9.70 -3.47 21.67
CA CYS A 515 -8.43 -3.04 22.26
C CYS A 515 -8.30 -1.52 22.16
N SER A 516 -8.82 -0.83 23.16
CA SER A 516 -8.29 0.46 23.60
C SER A 516 -7.25 0.20 24.70
N THR A 517 -6.06 0.72 24.51
CA THR A 517 -4.95 0.72 25.47
C THR A 517 -5.28 1.56 26.70
N SER A 518 -5.00 1.06 27.91
CA SER A 518 -4.49 1.78 29.09
C SER A 518 -4.36 0.83 30.30
N PHE A 519 -3.17 0.75 30.88
CA PHE A 519 -2.86 0.03 32.12
C PHE A 519 -2.97 0.99 33.31
N THR A 520 -3.72 0.63 34.38
CA THR A 520 -3.45 1.04 35.78
C THR A 520 -4.25 0.18 36.79
N TYR A 521 -3.52 -0.48 37.69
CA TYR A 521 -3.81 -0.90 39.09
C TYR A 521 -5.10 -1.68 39.51
N MET A 522 -4.84 -2.73 40.34
CA MET A 522 -5.66 -3.67 41.15
C MET A 522 -6.88 -3.09 41.96
N PRO A 523 -7.79 -3.87 42.63
CA PRO A 523 -7.67 -5.26 43.16
C PRO A 523 -8.92 -6.20 43.06
N ILE A 524 -8.72 -7.37 43.68
CA ILE A 524 -9.54 -8.57 43.89
C ILE A 524 -10.92 -8.28 44.54
N SER A 525 -12.02 -8.47 43.80
CA SER A 525 -13.33 -8.80 44.42
C SER A 525 -14.37 -9.50 43.50
N ALA A 526 -14.03 -9.86 42.26
CA ALA A 526 -15.02 -10.43 41.32
C ALA A 526 -15.05 -11.98 41.27
N LYS A 527 -14.62 -12.68 42.34
CA LYS A 527 -14.66 -14.15 42.39
C LYS A 527 -16.00 -14.75 42.85
N ASN A 528 -16.92 -13.92 43.35
CA ASN A 528 -18.19 -14.39 43.92
C ASN A 528 -19.43 -14.17 43.04
N LEU A 529 -19.31 -13.52 41.87
CA LEU A 529 -20.48 -13.31 41.00
C LEU A 529 -20.75 -14.44 39.99
N ILE A 530 -19.78 -15.33 39.74
CA ILE A 530 -19.91 -16.40 38.74
C ILE A 530 -20.52 -17.69 39.33
N LYS A 531 -20.38 -17.94 40.64
CA LYS A 531 -20.95 -19.12 41.30
C LYS A 531 -22.49 -19.13 41.38
N LYS A 532 -23.16 -17.98 41.18
CA LYS A 532 -24.63 -17.88 41.25
C LYS A 532 -25.32 -18.08 39.88
N ARG A 533 -24.57 -18.14 38.78
CA ARG A 533 -25.14 -18.20 37.41
C ARG A 533 -25.09 -19.57 36.74
N LEU A 534 -24.44 -20.56 37.35
CA LEU A 534 -24.18 -21.87 36.73
C LEU A 534 -24.86 -23.04 37.43
N GLY A 535 -25.90 -22.81 38.25
CA GLY A 535 -26.86 -23.81 38.75
C GLY A 535 -26.51 -25.30 38.58
N LEU A 536 -25.46 -25.77 39.26
CA LEU A 536 -25.08 -27.18 39.28
C LEU A 536 -25.06 -27.62 40.74
N SER A 537 -26.05 -28.44 41.08
CA SER A 537 -26.14 -29.18 42.34
C SER A 537 -25.08 -30.27 42.40
N LYS A 538 -24.56 -30.48 43.61
CA LYS A 538 -23.76 -31.63 44.08
C LYS A 538 -24.46 -32.96 43.71
N GLU A 539 -23.80 -34.08 43.45
CA GLU A 539 -23.14 -35.01 44.41
C GLU A 539 -22.45 -36.15 43.60
N THR A 540 -21.17 -36.49 43.84
CA THR A 540 -20.63 -37.57 44.72
C THR A 540 -20.54 -38.93 43.97
N VAL A 541 -19.43 -39.69 43.86
CA VAL A 541 -18.26 -40.01 44.73
C VAL A 541 -16.94 -39.80 43.98
#